data_AF-A0A9J7N1W5-F1
#
_entry.id   AF-A0A9J7N1W5-F1
#
_cell.length_a   1.000
_cell.length_b   1.000
_cell.length_c   1.000
_cell.angle_alpha   90.00
_cell.angle_beta   90.00
_cell.angle_gamma   90.00
#
_symmetry.space_group_name_H-M   'P 1'
#
loop_
_entity.id
_entity.type
_entity.pdbx_description
1 polymer ?
#
loop_
_entity_poly.entity_id
_entity_poly.type
_entity_poly.pdbx_seq_one_letter_code
_entity_poly.pdbx_strand_id
1 'polypeptide(L)'
;MRQFLVTACLLASLAGASAQITPVTNTAFYPYGPGTPDILDSAADDGTSGAVSLATAFPFFGNSYNDLYVNTNGDISFGSAVTGFTPTPFPVTGNRVLAVYYTDIKTSNGGRSGYIYRRETTDAAILARATTDIQTALPADHGSFVATWVYIATWHDVGIFGASGDGHNLRNTFQLVLITDGCKSFTLFNYDQIQFLQGSTNSGNGTSGTGPNPAQVGINGGDGIHYSLHPYSRTTDLYTLPTWTDPAVPGPPGRWVQRTDLALTGDGPALVCPTGFREIGDDLCLKPHTQPLDYDAAIARCAELAPDGRLFNIRSQAHNEMLIGFLQRFQTRTGRGRGLWTGLTDKAAEGTFEWEDGTAFDPEGYTNWAEGVLEERQGGQRDCVFMKKDDGWQWNIQKCETRRERNAFICTAPKAPVPSEC
;
A
#
# COMPACT_ATOMS: atom_id res chain seq x y z
N MET A 1 -23.53 85.55 -14.74
CA MET A 1 -23.15 84.60 -13.66
C MET A 1 -24.34 83.72 -13.35
N ARG A 2 -24.27 82.43 -13.71
CA ARG A 2 -25.06 81.32 -13.13
C ARG A 2 -24.35 80.03 -13.56
N GLN A 3 -23.55 79.48 -12.66
CA GLN A 3 -22.89 78.18 -12.82
C GLN A 3 -23.93 77.09 -12.64
N PHE A 4 -24.05 76.20 -13.64
CA PHE A 4 -24.80 74.95 -13.51
C PHE A 4 -23.87 73.91 -12.87
N LEU A 5 -24.19 73.47 -11.64
CA LEU A 5 -23.59 72.29 -11.04
C LEU A 5 -24.17 71.04 -11.74
N VAL A 6 -23.31 70.30 -12.43
CA VAL A 6 -23.61 68.95 -12.90
C VAL A 6 -23.20 67.99 -11.79
N THR A 7 -24.18 67.41 -11.09
CA THR A 7 -23.97 66.36 -10.11
C THR A 7 -23.76 65.04 -10.85
N ALA A 8 -22.53 64.53 -10.88
CA ALA A 8 -22.23 63.20 -11.40
C ALA A 8 -22.68 62.14 -10.38
N CYS A 9 -23.68 61.34 -10.74
CA CYS A 9 -24.12 60.20 -9.95
C CYS A 9 -23.16 59.02 -10.23
N LEU A 10 -22.23 58.76 -9.30
CA LEU A 10 -21.42 57.54 -9.32
C LEU A 10 -22.32 56.36 -8.96
N LEU A 11 -22.72 55.58 -9.97
CA LEU A 11 -23.21 54.22 -9.78
C LEU A 11 -22.01 53.35 -9.37
N ALA A 12 -21.84 53.16 -8.06
CA ALA A 12 -20.96 52.14 -7.54
C ALA A 12 -21.52 50.77 -7.95
N SER A 13 -20.91 50.13 -8.94
CA SER A 13 -21.10 48.70 -9.18
C SER A 13 -20.63 47.97 -7.93
N LEU A 14 -21.56 47.37 -7.19
CA LEU A 14 -21.25 46.34 -6.20
C LEU A 14 -20.59 45.18 -6.95
N ALA A 15 -19.26 45.21 -7.06
CA ALA A 15 -18.48 44.02 -7.32
C ALA A 15 -18.79 43.09 -6.14
N GLY A 16 -19.55 42.02 -6.40
CA GLY A 16 -19.78 40.99 -5.40
C GLY A 16 -18.43 40.54 -4.86
N ALA A 17 -18.22 40.71 -3.57
CA ALA A 17 -17.05 40.16 -2.91
C ALA A 17 -17.10 38.65 -3.15
N SER A 18 -16.24 38.14 -4.05
CA SER A 18 -15.96 36.72 -4.13
C SER A 18 -15.55 36.29 -2.73
N ALA A 19 -16.30 35.39 -2.10
CA ALA A 19 -15.92 34.82 -0.81
C ALA A 19 -14.51 34.23 -0.97
N GLN A 20 -13.49 34.92 -0.44
CA GLN A 20 -12.12 34.43 -0.46
C GLN A 20 -12.02 33.36 0.62
N ILE A 21 -11.62 32.17 0.21
CA ILE A 21 -11.32 31.07 1.12
C ILE A 21 -10.02 31.42 1.84
N THR A 22 -9.97 31.20 3.16
CA THR A 22 -8.71 31.30 3.91
C THR A 22 -7.73 30.26 3.36
N PRO A 23 -6.55 30.66 2.86
CA PRO A 23 -5.58 29.71 2.34
C PRO A 23 -5.14 28.71 3.41
N VAL A 24 -5.00 27.45 3.05
CA VAL A 24 -4.35 26.44 3.91
C VAL A 24 -2.89 26.80 4.11
N THR A 25 -2.37 26.46 5.29
CA THR A 25 -0.96 26.68 5.64
C THR A 25 -0.09 25.48 5.30
N ASN A 26 -0.68 24.28 5.22
CA ASN A 26 0.03 23.05 4.92
C ASN A 26 0.26 22.85 3.41
N THR A 27 1.54 22.85 3.02
CA THR A 27 1.98 22.60 1.63
C THR A 27 1.69 21.19 1.09
N ALA A 28 1.29 20.24 1.95
CA ALA A 28 0.85 18.91 1.56
C ALA A 28 -0.41 18.94 0.67
N PHE A 29 -1.23 19.99 0.77
CA PHE A 29 -2.49 20.07 0.02
C PHE A 29 -2.26 20.20 -1.49
N TYR A 30 -3.13 19.56 -2.25
CA TYR A 30 -3.34 19.80 -3.67
C TYR A 30 -4.21 21.04 -3.84
N PRO A 31 -3.98 21.87 -4.88
CA PRO A 31 -4.77 23.07 -5.12
C PRO A 31 -6.27 22.75 -5.18
N TYR A 32 -7.12 23.55 -4.56
CA TYR A 32 -8.57 23.37 -4.55
C TYR A 32 -9.29 24.72 -4.38
N GLY A 33 -10.61 24.74 -4.62
CA GLY A 33 -11.47 25.90 -4.41
C GLY A 33 -11.47 26.92 -5.56
N PRO A 34 -11.93 28.16 -5.32
CA PRO A 34 -12.01 29.22 -6.32
C PRO A 34 -10.70 29.43 -7.08
N GLY A 35 -10.78 29.48 -8.40
CA GLY A 35 -9.61 29.52 -9.28
C GLY A 35 -9.13 28.15 -9.77
N THR A 36 -9.75 27.07 -9.29
CA THR A 36 -9.60 25.71 -9.82
C THR A 36 -10.92 25.25 -10.45
N PRO A 37 -10.93 24.21 -11.32
CA PRO A 37 -12.15 23.69 -11.93
C PRO A 37 -12.95 22.77 -10.98
N ASP A 38 -12.87 23.00 -9.67
CA ASP A 38 -13.56 22.19 -8.67
C ASP A 38 -15.08 22.35 -8.73
N ILE A 39 -15.77 21.24 -8.47
CA ILE A 39 -17.19 21.22 -8.17
C ILE A 39 -17.34 21.51 -6.69
N LEU A 40 -18.16 22.52 -6.37
CA LEU A 40 -18.60 22.79 -5.01
C LEU A 40 -19.87 21.97 -4.72
N ASP A 41 -19.79 21.07 -3.75
CA ASP A 41 -20.98 20.34 -3.30
C ASP A 41 -21.94 21.26 -2.55
N SER A 42 -23.23 20.94 -2.65
CA SER A 42 -24.28 21.70 -1.96
C SER A 42 -24.07 21.64 -0.46
N ALA A 43 -24.30 22.75 0.23
CA ALA A 43 -24.32 22.76 1.69
C ALA A 43 -25.36 21.75 2.18
N ALA A 44 -24.89 20.74 2.90
CA ALA A 44 -25.69 19.63 3.36
C ALA A 44 -25.23 19.19 4.76
N ASP A 45 -26.15 18.48 5.39
CA ASP A 45 -26.03 17.80 6.67
C ASP A 45 -26.45 16.36 6.39
N ASP A 46 -25.62 15.37 6.70
CA ASP A 46 -25.76 13.97 6.24
C ASP A 46 -25.96 13.83 4.71
N GLY A 47 -25.30 14.69 3.94
CA GLY A 47 -25.38 14.72 2.49
C GLY A 47 -24.34 13.82 1.82
N THR A 48 -24.74 13.15 0.75
CA THR A 48 -23.80 12.55 -0.20
C THR A 48 -23.88 13.28 -1.54
N SER A 49 -22.77 13.32 -2.28
CA SER A 49 -22.73 13.79 -3.67
C SER A 49 -23.67 13.02 -4.61
N GLY A 50 -24.20 11.86 -4.17
CA GLY A 50 -24.66 10.81 -5.06
C GLY A 50 -23.49 10.11 -5.73
N ALA A 51 -23.78 9.14 -6.60
CA ALA A 51 -22.75 8.44 -7.35
C ALA A 51 -22.05 9.40 -8.32
N VAL A 52 -20.75 9.60 -8.14
CA VAL A 52 -19.88 10.38 -9.03
C VAL A 52 -19.18 9.40 -9.97
N SER A 53 -19.55 9.40 -11.25
CA SER A 53 -18.85 8.61 -12.27
C SER A 53 -17.42 9.10 -12.46
N LEU A 54 -16.49 8.17 -12.63
CA LEU A 54 -15.05 8.41 -12.81
C LEU A 54 -14.66 8.19 -14.28
N ALA A 55 -13.80 9.05 -14.83
CA ALA A 55 -13.26 8.88 -16.16
C ALA A 55 -12.28 7.70 -16.25
N THR A 56 -11.61 7.38 -15.14
CA THR A 56 -10.72 6.23 -14.99
C THR A 56 -11.20 5.41 -13.80
N ALA A 57 -11.38 4.11 -13.99
CA ALA A 57 -11.76 3.21 -12.91
C ALA A 57 -10.65 3.18 -11.83
N PHE A 58 -11.04 3.27 -10.56
CA PHE A 58 -10.10 3.30 -9.45
C PHE A 58 -9.94 1.89 -8.85
N PRO A 59 -8.72 1.29 -8.89
CA PRO A 59 -8.45 0.05 -8.18
C PRO A 59 -8.55 0.22 -6.67
N PHE A 60 -9.28 -0.65 -5.97
CA PHE A 60 -9.42 -0.62 -4.52
C PHE A 60 -9.69 -2.04 -3.96
N PHE A 61 -8.77 -2.54 -3.14
CA PHE A 61 -8.81 -3.88 -2.51
C PHE A 61 -9.15 -5.00 -3.50
N GLY A 62 -8.33 -5.15 -4.55
CA GLY A 62 -8.47 -6.21 -5.55
C GLY A 62 -9.67 -6.07 -6.49
N ASN A 63 -10.42 -4.97 -6.41
CA ASN A 63 -11.55 -4.66 -7.29
C ASN A 63 -11.31 -3.32 -8.01
N SER A 64 -12.13 -3.01 -9.01
CA SER A 64 -12.07 -1.73 -9.73
C SER A 64 -13.44 -1.06 -9.74
N TYR A 65 -13.48 0.25 -9.47
CA TYR A 65 -14.72 1.01 -9.30
C TYR A 65 -14.79 2.16 -10.29
N ASN A 66 -15.94 2.31 -10.95
CA ASN A 66 -16.20 3.38 -11.94
C ASN A 66 -16.94 4.57 -11.33
N ASP A 67 -17.26 4.50 -10.04
CA ASP A 67 -17.98 5.51 -9.32
C ASP A 67 -17.54 5.55 -7.85
N LEU A 68 -17.68 6.72 -7.24
CA LEU A 68 -17.48 6.94 -5.81
C LEU A 68 -18.56 7.85 -5.24
N TYR A 69 -18.64 7.92 -3.92
CA TYR A 69 -19.56 8.79 -3.18
C TYR A 69 -18.73 9.66 -2.23
N VAL A 70 -18.90 10.98 -2.31
CA VAL A 70 -18.30 11.92 -1.35
C VAL A 70 -19.35 12.22 -0.28
N ASN A 71 -18.97 12.07 0.99
CA ASN A 71 -19.86 12.27 2.13
C ASN A 71 -19.50 13.56 2.89
N THR A 72 -20.51 14.30 3.36
CA THR A 72 -20.30 15.45 4.26
C THR A 72 -19.53 15.07 5.52
N ASN A 73 -19.67 13.83 5.98
CA ASN A 73 -19.09 13.31 7.20
C ASN A 73 -17.60 12.96 7.10
N GLY A 74 -16.92 13.31 6.02
CA GLY A 74 -15.45 13.22 5.93
C GLY A 74 -14.94 11.88 5.41
N ASP A 75 -15.76 11.18 4.63
CA ASP A 75 -15.41 9.92 3.98
C ASP A 75 -15.72 9.93 2.46
N ILE A 76 -14.99 9.06 1.75
CA ILE A 76 -15.35 8.63 0.39
C ILE A 76 -15.63 7.13 0.43
N SER A 77 -16.65 6.69 -0.29
CA SER A 77 -16.96 5.27 -0.43
C SER A 77 -17.13 4.81 -1.87
N PHE A 78 -17.00 3.50 -2.07
CA PHE A 78 -17.16 2.85 -3.38
C PHE A 78 -18.32 1.85 -3.38
N GLY A 79 -19.06 1.79 -4.49
CA GLY A 79 -20.21 0.89 -4.67
C GLY A 79 -21.50 1.34 -3.98
N SER A 80 -21.42 1.90 -2.78
CA SER A 80 -22.57 2.51 -2.09
C SER A 80 -22.15 3.62 -1.13
N ALA A 81 -23.01 4.63 -0.95
CA ALA A 81 -22.80 5.70 0.03
C ALA A 81 -22.82 5.16 1.48
N VAL A 82 -21.96 5.71 2.33
CA VAL A 82 -22.04 5.52 3.78
C VAL A 82 -23.18 6.40 4.31
N THR A 83 -24.14 5.80 5.02
CA THR A 83 -25.31 6.51 5.56
C THR A 83 -25.24 6.74 7.07
N GLY A 84 -24.17 6.29 7.73
CA GLY A 84 -23.96 6.51 9.15
C GLY A 84 -23.36 7.89 9.42
N PHE A 85 -23.60 8.39 10.64
CA PHE A 85 -22.98 9.59 11.20
C PHE A 85 -22.08 9.25 12.41
N THR A 86 -22.29 8.07 13.01
CA THR A 86 -21.39 7.50 14.02
C THR A 86 -20.39 6.55 13.36
N PRO A 87 -19.08 6.83 13.44
CA PRO A 87 -18.08 5.92 12.90
C PRO A 87 -18.03 4.59 13.66
N THR A 88 -18.37 3.51 12.99
CA THR A 88 -18.09 2.15 13.47
C THR A 88 -16.59 1.85 13.31
N PRO A 89 -15.91 1.29 14.32
CA PRO A 89 -14.51 0.91 14.20
C PRO A 89 -14.29 -0.04 13.03
N PHE A 90 -13.25 0.20 12.22
CA PHE A 90 -12.84 -0.75 11.20
C PHE A 90 -12.21 -2.01 11.84
N PRO A 91 -12.37 -3.19 11.22
CA PRO A 91 -13.02 -3.40 9.92
C PRO A 91 -14.55 -3.46 9.99
N VAL A 92 -15.21 -3.02 8.91
CA VAL A 92 -16.67 -3.18 8.71
C VAL A 92 -16.98 -3.92 7.41
N THR A 93 -18.10 -4.65 7.39
CA THR A 93 -18.58 -5.36 6.19
C THR A 93 -19.52 -4.47 5.37
N GLY A 94 -19.52 -4.65 4.04
CA GLY A 94 -20.39 -3.96 3.10
C GLY A 94 -19.83 -2.62 2.60
N ASN A 95 -19.37 -1.77 3.51
CA ASN A 95 -18.91 -0.43 3.16
C ASN A 95 -17.41 -0.42 2.82
N ARG A 96 -17.07 -0.07 1.57
CA ARG A 96 -15.68 0.21 1.12
C ARG A 96 -15.42 1.69 1.30
N VAL A 97 -14.59 2.06 2.26
CA VAL A 97 -14.55 3.45 2.76
C VAL A 97 -13.12 3.92 2.95
N LEU A 98 -12.87 5.14 2.48
CA LEU A 98 -11.73 5.98 2.82
C LEU A 98 -12.21 7.03 3.83
N ALA A 99 -12.03 6.73 5.12
CA ALA A 99 -12.38 7.62 6.21
C ALA A 99 -11.22 8.61 6.44
N VAL A 100 -11.27 9.74 5.76
CA VAL A 100 -10.24 10.80 5.85
C VAL A 100 -10.29 11.45 7.23
N TYR A 101 -11.51 11.77 7.67
CA TYR A 101 -11.82 12.23 9.01
C TYR A 101 -13.30 11.94 9.29
N TYR A 102 -13.66 10.67 9.40
CA TYR A 102 -15.06 10.27 9.47
C TYR A 102 -15.63 10.60 10.85
N THR A 103 -16.55 11.56 10.90
CA THR A 103 -17.36 11.94 12.06
C THR A 103 -18.57 12.76 11.61
N ASP A 104 -19.48 13.06 12.53
CA ASP A 104 -20.67 13.83 12.21
C ASP A 104 -20.33 15.32 12.01
N ILE A 105 -20.33 15.76 10.74
CA ILE A 105 -19.82 17.05 10.27
C ILE A 105 -20.96 17.84 9.64
N LYS A 106 -20.97 19.14 9.92
CA LYS A 106 -21.88 20.09 9.30
C LYS A 106 -21.13 21.17 8.52
N THR A 107 -21.50 21.32 7.26
CA THR A 107 -20.88 22.30 6.34
C THR A 107 -21.37 23.74 6.55
N SER A 108 -22.43 23.99 7.35
CA SER A 108 -22.87 25.35 7.67
C SER A 108 -23.36 25.49 9.11
N ASN A 109 -22.75 26.39 9.89
CA ASN A 109 -23.11 26.62 11.30
C ASN A 109 -22.93 28.08 11.70
N GLY A 110 -23.93 28.66 12.37
CA GLY A 110 -23.83 29.98 13.00
C GLY A 110 -23.55 31.14 12.04
N GLY A 111 -23.98 31.03 10.77
CA GLY A 111 -23.70 32.02 9.73
C GLY A 111 -22.31 31.89 9.08
N ARG A 112 -21.51 30.89 9.46
CA ARG A 112 -20.22 30.55 8.84
C ARG A 112 -20.34 29.24 8.05
N SER A 113 -19.95 29.32 6.78
CA SER A 113 -19.97 28.19 5.84
C SER A 113 -18.60 27.56 5.70
N GLY A 114 -18.54 26.25 5.86
CA GLY A 114 -17.52 25.38 5.30
C GLY A 114 -17.97 24.84 3.94
N TYR A 115 -17.06 24.19 3.24
CA TYR A 115 -17.25 23.81 1.85
C TYR A 115 -16.61 22.45 1.56
N ILE A 116 -17.21 21.71 0.62
CA ILE A 116 -16.64 20.48 0.10
C ILE A 116 -16.35 20.70 -1.39
N TYR A 117 -15.08 20.70 -1.74
CA TYR A 117 -14.60 20.85 -3.12
C TYR A 117 -14.13 19.52 -3.65
N ARG A 118 -14.51 19.18 -4.88
CA ARG A 118 -14.05 17.94 -5.52
C ARG A 118 -13.78 18.11 -7.01
N ARG A 119 -12.80 17.37 -7.51
CA ARG A 119 -12.58 17.17 -8.95
C ARG A 119 -11.82 15.87 -9.22
N GLU A 120 -12.07 15.29 -10.39
CA GLU A 120 -11.06 14.49 -11.07
C GLU A 120 -10.21 15.38 -11.99
N THR A 121 -8.96 15.00 -12.25
CA THR A 121 -8.07 15.75 -13.13
C THR A 121 -6.99 14.87 -13.75
N THR A 122 -6.63 15.22 -14.98
CA THR A 122 -5.46 14.71 -15.72
C THR A 122 -4.49 15.85 -16.06
N ASP A 123 -4.55 16.96 -15.31
CA ASP A 123 -3.65 18.09 -15.47
C ASP A 123 -2.18 17.66 -15.30
N ALA A 124 -1.33 18.01 -16.27
CA ALA A 124 0.04 17.52 -16.32
C ALA A 124 0.89 17.91 -15.09
N ALA A 125 0.67 19.09 -14.52
CA ALA A 125 1.40 19.52 -13.33
C ALA A 125 0.95 18.76 -12.09
N ILE A 126 -0.36 18.51 -11.96
CA ILE A 126 -0.92 17.69 -10.88
C ILE A 126 -0.46 16.23 -10.99
N LEU A 127 -0.49 15.64 -12.20
CA LEU A 127 -0.02 14.28 -12.44
C LEU A 127 1.49 14.13 -12.16
N ALA A 128 2.30 15.11 -12.58
CA ALA A 128 3.73 15.12 -12.28
C ALA A 128 3.99 15.17 -10.78
N ARG A 129 3.28 16.05 -10.05
CA ARG A 129 3.37 16.12 -8.58
C ARG A 129 2.93 14.82 -7.93
N ALA A 130 1.81 14.25 -8.34
CA ALA A 130 1.29 12.99 -7.80
C ALA A 130 2.26 11.83 -8.02
N THR A 131 2.88 11.78 -9.21
CA THR A 131 3.95 10.83 -9.51
C THR A 131 5.13 11.01 -8.55
N THR A 132 5.62 12.23 -8.36
CA THR A 132 6.73 12.52 -7.43
C THR A 132 6.36 12.21 -5.97
N ASP A 133 5.15 12.54 -5.54
CA ASP A 133 4.66 12.29 -4.17
C ASP A 133 4.67 10.78 -3.87
N ILE A 134 4.10 9.97 -4.76
CA ILE A 134 4.11 8.50 -4.60
C ILE A 134 5.52 7.93 -4.69
N GLN A 135 6.31 8.43 -5.65
CA GLN A 135 7.70 8.00 -5.80
C GLN A 135 8.59 8.41 -4.60
N THR A 136 8.21 9.42 -3.83
CA THR A 136 8.97 9.79 -2.64
C THR A 136 8.54 8.93 -1.45
N ALA A 137 7.23 8.68 -1.34
CA ALA A 137 6.65 7.99 -0.20
C ALA A 137 6.93 6.48 -0.20
N LEU A 138 6.90 5.80 -1.35
CA LEU A 138 6.87 4.33 -1.41
C LEU A 138 7.96 3.72 -2.31
N PRO A 139 9.27 3.94 -2.01
CA PRO A 139 10.42 3.54 -2.84
C PRO A 139 10.50 2.06 -3.26
N ALA A 140 9.92 1.14 -2.49
CA ALA A 140 9.93 -0.30 -2.80
C ALA A 140 8.89 -0.71 -3.86
N ASP A 141 7.82 0.07 -4.05
CA ASP A 141 6.73 -0.23 -5.00
C ASP A 141 7.01 0.30 -6.44
N HIS A 142 8.25 0.75 -6.68
CA HIS A 142 8.66 1.77 -7.65
C HIS A 142 8.77 1.43 -9.12
N GLY A 143 8.89 0.17 -9.54
CA GLY A 143 9.53 -0.12 -10.84
C GLY A 143 8.97 0.59 -12.10
N SER A 144 7.73 1.13 -12.07
CA SER A 144 7.09 1.74 -13.24
C SER A 144 5.98 2.78 -12.95
N PHE A 145 5.77 3.25 -11.72
CA PHE A 145 4.56 4.07 -11.43
C PHE A 145 4.65 5.48 -12.01
N VAL A 146 3.64 5.85 -12.80
CA VAL A 146 3.41 7.20 -13.32
C VAL A 146 1.91 7.48 -13.23
N ALA A 147 1.52 8.51 -12.47
CA ALA A 147 0.12 8.85 -12.31
C ALA A 147 -0.50 9.27 -13.65
N THR A 148 -1.62 8.65 -14.02
CA THR A 148 -2.41 9.01 -15.21
C THR A 148 -3.73 9.68 -14.84
N TRP A 149 -4.19 9.52 -13.60
CA TRP A 149 -5.42 10.10 -13.10
C TRP A 149 -5.34 10.44 -11.61
N VAL A 150 -5.96 11.56 -11.23
CA VAL A 150 -6.03 12.04 -9.85
C VAL A 150 -7.45 12.52 -9.52
N TYR A 151 -7.94 12.18 -8.32
CA TYR A 151 -9.14 12.77 -7.74
C TYR A 151 -8.82 13.50 -6.44
N ILE A 152 -9.32 14.71 -6.28
CA ILE A 152 -9.08 15.54 -5.09
C ILE A 152 -10.44 15.85 -4.47
N ALA A 153 -10.59 15.59 -3.17
CA ALA A 153 -11.74 16.01 -2.37
C ALA A 153 -11.25 16.73 -1.12
N THR A 154 -11.76 17.93 -0.86
CA THR A 154 -11.33 18.77 0.27
C THR A 154 -12.54 19.22 1.08
N TRP A 155 -12.53 18.90 2.37
CA TRP A 155 -13.45 19.45 3.37
C TRP A 155 -12.77 20.67 3.98
N HIS A 156 -13.20 21.86 3.57
CA HIS A 156 -12.61 23.11 3.99
C HIS A 156 -13.49 23.81 5.03
N ASP A 157 -12.87 24.19 6.16
CA ASP A 157 -13.50 24.94 7.25
C ASP A 157 -14.83 24.35 7.74
N VAL A 158 -14.93 23.01 7.74
CA VAL A 158 -16.15 22.30 8.13
C VAL A 158 -16.29 22.28 9.66
N GLY A 159 -17.53 22.27 10.16
CA GLY A 159 -17.83 22.38 11.59
C GLY A 159 -18.45 21.14 12.21
N ILE A 160 -18.62 21.19 13.53
CA ILE A 160 -19.23 20.13 14.34
C ILE A 160 -20.74 20.07 14.06
N PHE A 161 -21.31 18.88 13.83
CA PHE A 161 -22.75 18.72 13.91
C PHE A 161 -23.28 18.95 15.34
N GLY A 162 -24.30 19.79 15.47
CA GLY A 162 -24.86 20.20 16.76
C GLY A 162 -23.90 21.07 17.60
N ALA A 163 -23.05 21.85 16.93
CA ALA A 163 -22.21 22.86 17.57
C ALA A 163 -23.05 23.82 18.46
N SER A 164 -22.51 24.19 19.61
CA SER A 164 -23.09 25.17 20.54
C SER A 164 -22.00 26.01 21.19
N GLY A 165 -22.29 27.26 21.55
CA GLY A 165 -21.31 28.13 22.23
C GLY A 165 -20.00 28.25 21.45
N ASP A 166 -18.87 28.01 22.13
CA ASP A 166 -17.53 28.08 21.53
C ASP A 166 -17.32 27.09 20.38
N GLY A 167 -18.11 26.00 20.33
CA GLY A 167 -18.01 24.98 19.28
C GLY A 167 -18.37 25.52 17.89
N HIS A 168 -19.09 26.64 17.77
CA HIS A 168 -19.31 27.31 16.49
C HIS A 168 -18.01 27.83 15.85
N ASN A 169 -16.94 27.99 16.64
CA ASN A 169 -15.64 28.49 16.18
C ASN A 169 -14.65 27.37 15.84
N LEU A 170 -14.91 26.12 16.26
CA LEU A 170 -14.04 24.98 15.99
C LEU A 170 -14.27 24.47 14.57
N ARG A 171 -13.21 24.46 13.76
CA ARG A 171 -13.26 24.10 12.34
C ARG A 171 -12.11 23.17 11.94
N ASN A 172 -12.43 22.19 11.11
CA ASN A 172 -11.45 21.26 10.56
C ASN A 172 -11.25 21.54 9.06
N THR A 173 -10.03 21.32 8.57
CA THR A 173 -9.72 21.32 7.13
C THR A 173 -8.80 20.15 6.80
N PHE A 174 -9.27 19.29 5.90
CA PHE A 174 -8.58 18.06 5.49
C PHE A 174 -8.93 17.71 4.04
N GLN A 175 -8.08 16.91 3.41
CA GLN A 175 -8.16 16.57 1.99
C GLN A 175 -7.80 15.11 1.74
N LEU A 176 -8.51 14.50 0.80
CA LEU A 176 -8.19 13.21 0.20
C LEU A 176 -7.74 13.40 -1.24
N VAL A 177 -6.66 12.71 -1.62
CA VAL A 177 -6.20 12.61 -3.00
C VAL A 177 -6.12 11.13 -3.38
N LEU A 178 -6.89 10.74 -4.39
CA LEU A 178 -6.79 9.42 -5.03
C LEU A 178 -5.86 9.54 -6.23
N ILE A 179 -4.94 8.60 -6.39
CA ILE A 179 -3.94 8.63 -7.47
C ILE A 179 -3.88 7.23 -8.08
N THR A 180 -3.94 7.13 -9.41
CA THR A 180 -3.77 5.84 -10.10
C THR A 180 -3.10 5.99 -11.45
N ASP A 181 -2.49 4.91 -11.92
CA ASP A 181 -2.07 4.72 -13.32
C ASP A 181 -3.09 3.88 -14.12
N GLY A 182 -4.17 3.43 -13.48
CA GLY A 182 -5.16 2.48 -14.00
C GLY A 182 -5.03 1.07 -13.41
N CYS A 183 -3.86 0.72 -12.86
CA CYS A 183 -3.55 -0.60 -12.31
C CYS A 183 -3.21 -0.54 -10.81
N LYS A 184 -2.28 0.36 -10.44
CA LYS A 184 -1.87 0.65 -9.07
C LYS A 184 -2.65 1.85 -8.57
N SER A 185 -3.00 1.86 -7.28
CA SER A 185 -3.74 2.96 -6.70
C SER A 185 -3.22 3.34 -5.33
N PHE A 186 -3.29 4.64 -5.04
CA PHE A 186 -2.77 5.22 -3.82
C PHE A 186 -3.71 6.30 -3.31
N THR A 187 -3.66 6.51 -2.00
CA THR A 187 -4.41 7.56 -1.33
C THR A 187 -3.50 8.42 -0.48
N LEU A 188 -3.67 9.74 -0.57
CA LEU A 188 -3.04 10.72 0.32
C LEU A 188 -4.11 11.38 1.18
N PHE A 189 -3.97 11.32 2.50
CA PHE A 189 -4.79 12.08 3.45
C PHE A 189 -3.95 13.27 3.92
N ASN A 190 -4.38 14.50 3.63
CA ASN A 190 -3.68 15.72 4.01
C ASN A 190 -4.49 16.50 5.07
N TYR A 191 -3.83 17.03 6.09
CA TYR A 191 -4.46 17.74 7.22
C TYR A 191 -3.83 19.12 7.44
N ASP A 192 -4.65 20.17 7.57
CA ASP A 192 -4.18 21.54 7.79
C ASP A 192 -4.54 22.06 9.18
N GLN A 193 -5.80 21.90 9.59
CA GLN A 193 -6.26 22.26 10.92
C GLN A 193 -7.26 21.22 11.43
N ILE A 194 -7.08 20.79 12.68
CA ILE A 194 -7.99 19.92 13.41
C ILE A 194 -8.25 20.57 14.78
N GLN A 195 -9.48 21.01 15.01
CA GLN A 195 -9.91 21.76 16.19
C GLN A 195 -11.06 21.06 16.94
N PHE A 196 -11.66 20.03 16.35
CA PHE A 196 -12.60 19.15 17.03
C PHE A 196 -12.38 17.69 16.63
N LEU A 197 -12.79 16.78 17.51
CA LEU A 197 -12.62 15.34 17.37
C LEU A 197 -13.89 14.62 16.93
N GLN A 198 -15.08 15.15 17.26
CA GLN A 198 -16.34 14.50 16.92
C GLN A 198 -17.55 15.42 16.97
N GLY A 199 -18.63 15.03 16.28
CA GLY A 199 -19.97 15.61 16.38
C GLY A 199 -20.73 15.26 17.66
N SER A 200 -21.82 15.99 17.92
CA SER A 200 -22.59 15.90 19.18
C SER A 200 -23.44 14.63 19.32
N THR A 201 -23.91 14.05 18.22
CA THR A 201 -24.73 12.83 18.17
C THR A 201 -23.98 11.56 18.65
N ASN A 202 -22.65 11.60 18.68
CA ASN A 202 -21.78 10.49 19.08
C ASN A 202 -21.36 10.55 20.56
N SER A 203 -22.26 11.03 21.43
CA SER A 203 -21.96 11.41 22.82
C SER A 203 -20.93 12.54 22.92
N GLY A 204 -20.86 13.38 21.87
CA GLY A 204 -19.92 14.48 21.79
C GLY A 204 -20.44 15.75 22.44
N ASN A 205 -19.53 16.56 22.94
CA ASN A 205 -19.86 17.86 23.47
C ASN A 205 -19.83 18.90 22.33
N GLY A 206 -21.00 19.46 21.99
CA GLY A 206 -21.15 20.47 20.93
C GLY A 206 -20.38 21.77 21.17
N THR A 207 -19.89 22.03 22.39
CA THR A 207 -19.08 23.21 22.74
C THR A 207 -17.59 22.96 22.60
N SER A 208 -17.09 21.80 23.01
CA SER A 208 -15.64 21.48 22.93
C SER A 208 -15.25 20.62 21.73
N GLY A 209 -16.21 19.98 21.06
CA GLY A 209 -15.95 19.05 19.97
C GLY A 209 -15.27 17.74 20.40
N THR A 210 -15.34 17.40 21.69
CA THR A 210 -14.69 16.21 22.28
C THR A 210 -15.72 15.22 22.80
N GLY A 211 -15.32 13.96 22.99
CA GLY A 211 -16.15 12.91 23.54
C GLY A 211 -15.47 11.54 23.51
N PRO A 212 -16.22 10.46 23.81
CA PRO A 212 -15.67 9.10 23.88
C PRO A 212 -15.48 8.42 22.52
N ASN A 213 -15.95 9.02 21.43
CA ASN A 213 -15.90 8.46 20.07
C ASN A 213 -15.27 9.45 19.06
N PRO A 214 -13.96 9.74 19.17
CA PRO A 214 -13.28 10.59 18.19
C PRO A 214 -13.38 10.03 16.76
N ALA A 215 -13.12 10.89 15.78
CA ALA A 215 -13.23 10.57 14.37
C ALA A 215 -12.44 9.29 13.99
N GLN A 216 -13.03 8.52 13.08
CA GLN A 216 -12.36 7.38 12.45
C GLN A 216 -11.48 7.90 11.32
N VAL A 217 -10.19 7.57 11.36
CA VAL A 217 -9.26 7.81 10.26
C VAL A 217 -8.69 6.48 9.78
N GLY A 218 -8.86 6.19 8.49
CA GLY A 218 -8.34 4.95 7.90
C GLY A 218 -9.05 4.54 6.63
N ILE A 219 -8.81 3.30 6.24
CA ILE A 219 -9.26 2.69 4.99
C ILE A 219 -9.90 1.35 5.32
N ASN A 220 -11.04 1.03 4.72
CA ASN A 220 -11.76 -0.22 4.91
C ASN A 220 -12.13 -0.85 3.56
N GLY A 221 -11.75 -2.11 3.35
CA GLY A 221 -12.02 -2.88 2.14
C GLY A 221 -13.46 -3.43 2.02
N GLY A 222 -14.24 -3.40 3.11
CA GLY A 222 -15.65 -3.77 3.11
C GLY A 222 -15.95 -5.27 3.17
N ASP A 223 -14.95 -6.12 3.33
CA ASP A 223 -15.10 -7.57 3.51
C ASP A 223 -15.07 -8.01 4.99
N GLY A 224 -14.89 -7.06 5.91
CA GLY A 224 -14.77 -7.32 7.34
C GLY A 224 -13.41 -7.86 7.77
N ILE A 225 -12.42 -7.91 6.87
CA ILE A 225 -11.08 -8.43 7.17
C ILE A 225 -10.02 -7.37 6.84
N HIS A 226 -10.15 -6.69 5.71
CA HIS A 226 -9.08 -5.86 5.17
C HIS A 226 -9.32 -4.38 5.45
N TYR A 227 -8.37 -3.74 6.14
CA TYR A 227 -8.43 -2.34 6.53
C TYR A 227 -7.03 -1.82 6.88
N SER A 228 -6.88 -0.50 6.97
CA SER A 228 -5.68 0.17 7.46
C SER A 228 -6.09 1.34 8.32
N LEU A 229 -5.47 1.49 9.49
CA LEU A 229 -5.77 2.59 10.41
C LEU A 229 -4.60 3.57 10.45
N HIS A 230 -4.93 4.86 10.45
CA HIS A 230 -3.97 5.84 10.93
C HIS A 230 -3.71 5.58 12.43
N PRO A 231 -2.46 5.68 12.94
CA PRO A 231 -2.15 5.39 14.34
C PRO A 231 -2.95 6.18 15.37
N TYR A 232 -3.38 7.39 15.01
CA TYR A 232 -4.20 8.27 15.86
C TYR A 232 -5.72 8.11 15.67
N SER A 233 -6.16 7.17 14.84
CA SER A 233 -7.58 6.93 14.59
C SER A 233 -8.32 6.70 15.90
N ARG A 234 -9.43 7.41 16.11
CA ARG A 234 -10.26 7.36 17.33
C ARG A 234 -9.54 7.74 18.63
N THR A 235 -8.41 8.46 18.59
CA THR A 235 -7.73 8.97 19.79
C THR A 235 -7.76 10.49 19.87
N THR A 236 -7.31 11.06 20.99
CA THR A 236 -7.12 12.51 21.13
C THR A 236 -5.93 13.04 20.33
N ASP A 237 -5.04 12.16 19.87
CA ASP A 237 -3.84 12.56 19.12
C ASP A 237 -4.19 13.07 17.72
N LEU A 238 -5.44 12.91 17.27
CA LEU A 238 -5.95 13.50 16.03
C LEU A 238 -5.73 15.02 15.93
N TYR A 239 -5.65 15.74 17.05
CA TYR A 239 -5.29 17.16 17.06
C TYR A 239 -3.90 17.43 16.45
N THR A 240 -3.01 16.44 16.49
CA THR A 240 -1.63 16.56 16.00
C THR A 240 -1.47 16.17 14.53
N LEU A 241 -2.54 15.70 13.87
CA LEU A 241 -2.52 15.29 12.46
C LEU A 241 -1.84 16.31 11.56
N PRO A 242 -2.11 17.63 11.61
CA PRO A 242 -1.48 18.59 10.70
C PRO A 242 0.06 18.64 10.77
N THR A 243 0.63 18.20 11.89
CA THR A 243 2.08 18.20 12.15
C THR A 243 2.69 16.80 12.19
N TRP A 244 1.88 15.76 12.08
CA TRP A 244 2.33 14.38 12.18
C TRP A 244 3.16 13.99 10.95
N THR A 245 4.20 13.18 11.17
CA THR A 245 5.00 12.58 10.11
C THR A 245 5.07 11.09 10.32
N ASP A 246 4.84 10.32 9.27
CA ASP A 246 5.05 8.87 9.28
C ASP A 246 6.57 8.57 9.41
N PRO A 247 7.03 7.85 10.43
CA PRO A 247 8.44 7.49 10.57
C PRO A 247 8.91 6.49 9.50
N ALA A 248 7.99 5.75 8.87
CA ALA A 248 8.30 4.73 7.86
C ALA A 248 8.09 5.23 6.42
N VAL A 249 7.34 6.31 6.22
CA VAL A 249 6.96 6.81 4.88
C VAL A 249 7.40 8.27 4.72
N PRO A 250 8.39 8.57 3.86
CA PRO A 250 8.82 9.94 3.62
C PRO A 250 7.69 10.81 3.06
N GLY A 251 7.54 12.02 3.62
CA GLY A 251 6.52 12.96 3.16
C GLY A 251 6.48 14.25 3.97
N PRO A 252 5.74 15.27 3.51
CA PRO A 252 5.50 16.47 4.30
C PRO A 252 4.67 16.16 5.56
N PRO A 253 4.81 16.96 6.63
CA PRO A 253 3.93 16.86 7.79
C PRO A 253 2.45 16.96 7.42
N GLY A 254 1.62 16.22 8.15
CA GLY A 254 0.19 16.16 7.94
C GLY A 254 -0.25 15.38 6.71
N ARG A 255 0.62 14.57 6.12
CA ARG A 255 0.28 13.63 5.06
C ARG A 255 0.38 12.19 5.53
N TRP A 256 -0.65 11.40 5.27
CA TRP A 256 -0.62 9.94 5.37
C TRP A 256 -0.84 9.30 3.99
N VAL A 257 0.02 8.35 3.62
CA VAL A 257 0.05 7.72 2.30
C VAL A 257 -0.20 6.23 2.45
N GLN A 258 -1.06 5.68 1.60
CA GLN A 258 -1.33 4.23 1.54
C GLN A 258 -1.51 3.77 0.10
N ARG A 259 -1.04 2.56 -0.19
CA ARG A 259 -1.35 1.83 -1.43
C ARG A 259 -2.65 1.06 -1.24
N THR A 260 -3.57 1.12 -2.21
CA THR A 260 -4.95 0.66 -2.04
C THR A 260 -5.43 -0.35 -3.08
N ASP A 261 -4.64 -0.67 -4.11
CA ASP A 261 -5.03 -1.65 -5.15
C ASP A 261 -4.94 -3.10 -4.65
N LEU A 262 -4.01 -3.38 -3.75
CA LEU A 262 -3.75 -4.73 -3.24
C LEU A 262 -4.86 -5.15 -2.28
N ALA A 263 -5.35 -6.39 -2.42
CA ALA A 263 -6.07 -7.04 -1.33
C ALA A 263 -5.09 -7.16 -0.16
N LEU A 264 -5.33 -6.43 0.94
CA LEU A 264 -4.64 -6.70 2.20
C LEU A 264 -5.11 -8.06 2.73
N THR A 265 -4.39 -8.73 3.62
CA THR A 265 -4.79 -9.85 4.49
C THR A 265 -4.19 -9.59 5.87
N GLY A 266 -5.00 -9.28 6.88
CA GLY A 266 -4.48 -8.76 8.15
C GLY A 266 -3.74 -7.43 7.98
N ASP A 267 -2.77 -7.14 8.86
CA ASP A 267 -1.99 -5.88 8.88
C ASP A 267 -1.03 -5.70 7.67
N GLY A 268 -1.17 -6.46 6.58
CA GLY A 268 -0.30 -6.38 5.39
C GLY A 268 -0.93 -6.97 4.12
N PRO A 269 -0.30 -6.84 2.94
CA PRO A 269 -0.83 -7.36 1.67
C PRO A 269 -1.02 -8.88 1.68
N ALA A 270 -2.03 -9.39 0.96
CA ALA A 270 -2.17 -10.81 0.64
C ALA A 270 -0.93 -11.29 -0.12
N LEU A 271 -0.06 -12.03 0.57
CA LEU A 271 1.14 -12.59 -0.05
C LEU A 271 0.82 -13.96 -0.65
N VAL A 272 1.02 -14.10 -1.96
CA VAL A 272 0.89 -15.38 -2.68
C VAL A 272 2.22 -15.77 -3.29
N CYS A 273 2.35 -17.06 -3.59
CA CYS A 273 3.53 -17.54 -4.30
C CYS A 273 3.59 -17.01 -5.73
N PRO A 274 4.79 -16.65 -6.24
CA PRO A 274 4.96 -16.24 -7.62
C PRO A 274 4.41 -17.30 -8.60
N THR A 275 4.03 -16.89 -9.81
CA THR A 275 3.34 -17.76 -10.76
C THR A 275 4.07 -19.09 -10.99
N GLY A 276 3.36 -20.18 -10.69
CA GLY A 276 3.86 -21.55 -10.86
C GLY A 276 4.75 -22.06 -9.73
N PHE A 277 4.98 -21.27 -8.66
CA PHE A 277 5.48 -21.77 -7.39
C PHE A 277 4.33 -22.37 -6.57
N ARG A 278 4.64 -23.36 -5.74
CA ARG A 278 3.72 -23.99 -4.79
C ARG A 278 4.06 -23.55 -3.39
N GLU A 279 3.03 -23.24 -2.62
CA GLU A 279 3.14 -22.88 -1.20
C GLU A 279 3.49 -24.09 -0.35
N ILE A 280 4.45 -23.91 0.56
CA ILE A 280 4.86 -24.91 1.54
C ILE A 280 5.06 -24.21 2.89
N GLY A 281 4.12 -24.39 3.82
CA GLY A 281 4.14 -23.67 5.10
C GLY A 281 3.75 -22.20 4.96
N ASP A 282 4.03 -21.39 5.99
CA ASP A 282 3.44 -20.06 6.12
C ASP A 282 4.09 -18.99 5.20
N ASP A 283 5.36 -19.11 4.81
CA ASP A 283 6.11 -18.05 4.09
C ASP A 283 6.94 -18.49 2.87
N LEU A 284 6.91 -19.78 2.50
CA LEU A 284 7.87 -20.34 1.55
C LEU A 284 7.20 -20.82 0.26
N CYS A 285 7.73 -20.39 -0.87
CA CYS A 285 7.26 -20.76 -2.20
C CYS A 285 8.30 -21.58 -2.95
N LEU A 286 7.95 -22.78 -3.42
CA LEU A 286 8.86 -23.68 -4.12
C LEU A 286 8.42 -23.99 -5.55
N LYS A 287 9.37 -23.97 -6.50
CA LYS A 287 9.16 -24.37 -7.89
C LYS A 287 10.17 -25.42 -8.33
N PRO A 288 9.72 -26.65 -8.60
CA PRO A 288 10.59 -27.76 -8.97
C PRO A 288 10.95 -27.77 -10.46
N HIS A 289 12.21 -28.03 -10.77
CA HIS A 289 12.73 -28.14 -12.13
C HIS A 289 13.36 -29.50 -12.38
N THR A 290 12.70 -30.34 -13.19
CA THR A 290 13.17 -31.69 -13.51
C THR A 290 14.10 -31.74 -14.72
N GLN A 291 14.22 -30.65 -15.49
CA GLN A 291 15.20 -30.55 -16.57
C GLN A 291 16.55 -30.16 -15.95
N PRO A 292 17.58 -31.04 -16.02
CA PRO A 292 18.84 -30.77 -15.35
C PRO A 292 19.58 -29.59 -15.98
N LEU A 293 20.12 -28.70 -15.14
CA LEU A 293 21.02 -27.61 -15.52
C LEU A 293 22.36 -27.75 -14.77
N ASP A 294 23.40 -27.08 -15.27
CA ASP A 294 24.59 -26.82 -14.45
C ASP A 294 24.25 -25.82 -13.33
N TYR A 295 25.17 -25.62 -12.38
CA TYR A 295 24.86 -24.91 -11.14
C TYR A 295 24.54 -23.43 -11.38
N ASP A 296 25.40 -22.74 -12.12
CA ASP A 296 25.24 -21.31 -12.40
C ASP A 296 23.99 -21.04 -13.26
N ALA A 297 23.67 -21.91 -14.23
CA ALA A 297 22.42 -21.79 -14.96
C ALA A 297 21.17 -22.06 -14.09
N ALA A 298 21.29 -22.92 -13.06
CA ALA A 298 20.20 -23.17 -12.12
C ALA A 298 19.93 -21.94 -11.24
N ILE A 299 20.98 -21.28 -10.72
CA ILE A 299 20.89 -20.01 -10.00
C ILE A 299 20.24 -18.94 -10.87
N ALA A 300 20.78 -18.72 -12.08
CA ALA A 300 20.24 -17.73 -13.02
C ALA A 300 18.77 -18.00 -13.32
N ARG A 301 18.39 -19.27 -13.48
CA ARG A 301 17.00 -19.65 -13.73
C ARG A 301 16.08 -19.32 -12.56
N CYS A 302 16.52 -19.50 -11.32
CA CYS A 302 15.70 -19.14 -10.16
C CYS A 302 15.52 -17.63 -10.05
N ALA A 303 16.58 -16.85 -10.29
CA ALA A 303 16.52 -15.38 -10.30
C ALA A 303 15.61 -14.83 -11.42
N GLU A 304 15.51 -15.49 -12.57
CA GLU A 304 14.58 -15.12 -13.65
C GLU A 304 13.11 -15.33 -13.29
N LEU A 305 12.81 -16.27 -12.39
CA LEU A 305 11.44 -16.75 -12.15
C LEU A 305 10.70 -15.96 -11.07
N ALA A 306 11.41 -15.27 -10.19
CA ALA A 306 10.83 -14.46 -9.14
C ALA A 306 11.84 -13.41 -8.64
N PRO A 307 11.38 -12.24 -8.15
CA PRO A 307 12.17 -11.37 -7.30
C PRO A 307 12.70 -12.17 -6.10
N ASP A 308 14.00 -12.08 -5.84
CA ASP A 308 14.72 -12.87 -4.82
C ASP A 308 14.58 -14.40 -4.98
N GLY A 309 14.32 -14.86 -6.20
CA GLY A 309 14.29 -16.27 -6.56
C GLY A 309 15.69 -16.88 -6.52
N ARG A 310 15.84 -17.97 -5.77
CA ARG A 310 17.11 -18.65 -5.49
C ARG A 310 16.96 -20.18 -5.47
N LEU A 311 18.03 -20.94 -5.53
CA LEU A 311 18.04 -22.35 -5.14
C LEU A 311 17.66 -22.52 -3.67
N PHE A 312 17.10 -23.69 -3.35
CA PHE A 312 16.63 -23.96 -2.01
C PHE A 312 17.76 -24.31 -1.02
N ASN A 313 17.78 -23.62 0.13
CA ASN A 313 18.75 -23.83 1.21
C ASN A 313 18.27 -24.93 2.18
N ILE A 314 19.03 -26.03 2.26
CA ILE A 314 18.68 -27.19 3.11
C ILE A 314 19.26 -27.00 4.51
N ARG A 315 18.49 -26.37 5.41
CA ARG A 315 18.95 -25.99 6.75
C ARG A 315 18.55 -26.93 7.88
N SER A 316 17.76 -27.96 7.58
CA SER A 316 17.27 -28.88 8.59
C SER A 316 17.01 -30.26 8.02
N GLN A 317 16.93 -31.26 8.91
CA GLN A 317 16.51 -32.60 8.55
C GLN A 317 15.14 -32.60 7.88
N ALA A 318 14.20 -31.80 8.38
CA ALA A 318 12.87 -31.66 7.80
C ALA A 318 12.90 -31.12 6.36
N HIS A 319 13.76 -30.13 6.07
CA HIS A 319 13.97 -29.64 4.69
C HIS A 319 14.48 -30.77 3.79
N ASN A 320 15.48 -31.52 4.24
CA ASN A 320 16.07 -32.60 3.45
C ASN A 320 15.06 -33.72 3.16
N GLU A 321 14.30 -34.16 4.17
CA GLU A 321 13.24 -35.17 4.02
C GLU A 321 12.10 -34.70 3.12
N MET A 322 11.70 -33.43 3.23
CA MET A 322 10.69 -32.82 2.36
C MET A 322 11.09 -32.91 0.89
N LEU A 323 12.36 -32.59 0.57
CA LEU A 323 12.87 -32.68 -0.81
C LEU A 323 12.94 -34.13 -1.30
N ILE A 324 13.30 -35.08 -0.44
CA ILE A 324 13.29 -36.51 -0.79
C ILE A 324 11.87 -36.95 -1.15
N GLY A 325 10.87 -36.61 -0.32
CA GLY A 325 9.46 -36.93 -0.60
C GLY A 325 8.93 -36.24 -1.86
N PHE A 326 9.47 -35.07 -2.21
CA PHE A 326 9.21 -34.42 -3.48
C PHE A 326 9.79 -35.24 -4.64
N LEU A 327 11.07 -35.57 -4.60
CA LEU A 327 11.80 -36.28 -5.66
C LEU A 327 11.30 -37.70 -5.92
N GLN A 328 10.86 -38.41 -4.88
CA GLN A 328 10.26 -39.74 -5.00
C GLN A 328 9.01 -39.74 -5.90
N ARG A 329 8.23 -38.65 -5.92
CA ARG A 329 7.02 -38.52 -6.76
C ARG A 329 7.31 -38.20 -8.23
N PHE A 330 8.52 -37.75 -8.56
CA PHE A 330 8.94 -37.42 -9.93
C PHE A 330 10.00 -38.38 -10.51
N GLN A 331 10.25 -39.51 -9.84
CA GLN A 331 11.31 -40.49 -10.12
C GLN A 331 11.36 -41.04 -11.56
N THR A 332 10.29 -40.92 -12.35
CA THR A 332 10.24 -41.43 -13.73
C THR A 332 10.76 -40.43 -14.77
N ARG A 333 11.07 -39.18 -14.41
CA ARG A 333 11.42 -38.10 -15.36
C ARG A 333 12.84 -37.54 -15.21
N THR A 334 13.60 -37.97 -14.21
CA THR A 334 15.01 -37.57 -14.04
C THR A 334 15.91 -38.46 -14.91
N GLY A 335 15.95 -38.15 -16.22
CA GLY A 335 16.98 -38.66 -17.11
C GLY A 335 18.40 -38.25 -16.65
N ARG A 336 19.42 -39.04 -17.03
CA ARG A 336 20.86 -38.95 -16.66
C ARG A 336 21.27 -37.66 -15.92
N GLY A 337 21.44 -37.78 -14.59
CA GLY A 337 21.83 -36.69 -13.66
C GLY A 337 21.20 -36.91 -12.29
N ARG A 338 21.67 -37.92 -11.53
CA ARG A 338 20.98 -38.56 -10.39
C ARG A 338 20.91 -37.71 -9.10
N GLY A 339 20.77 -36.39 -9.19
CA GLY A 339 20.77 -35.53 -8.02
C GLY A 339 19.96 -34.25 -8.12
N LEU A 340 19.93 -33.53 -7.01
CA LEU A 340 19.25 -32.24 -6.84
C LEU A 340 20.27 -31.21 -6.34
N TRP A 341 20.44 -30.09 -7.04
CA TRP A 341 21.26 -28.98 -6.56
C TRP A 341 20.71 -28.38 -5.26
N THR A 342 21.61 -28.01 -4.36
CA THR A 342 21.30 -27.21 -3.16
C THR A 342 21.81 -25.78 -3.36
N GLY A 343 21.35 -24.83 -2.55
CA GLY A 343 21.93 -23.48 -2.53
C GLY A 343 23.30 -23.37 -1.83
N LEU A 344 23.99 -24.48 -1.53
CA LEU A 344 25.28 -24.46 -0.81
C LEU A 344 26.45 -24.51 -1.79
N THR A 345 27.46 -23.65 -1.60
CA THR A 345 28.68 -23.62 -2.40
C THR A 345 29.86 -23.05 -1.63
N ASP A 346 31.09 -23.39 -2.00
CA ASP A 346 32.33 -22.71 -1.53
C ASP A 346 33.09 -22.02 -2.68
N LYS A 347 32.38 -21.69 -3.77
CA LYS A 347 32.94 -21.01 -4.96
C LYS A 347 33.63 -19.67 -4.64
N ALA A 348 33.17 -18.96 -3.60
CA ALA A 348 33.77 -17.70 -3.16
C ALA A 348 35.10 -17.89 -2.41
N ALA A 349 35.23 -18.96 -1.62
CA ALA A 349 36.41 -19.26 -0.84
C ALA A 349 36.49 -20.76 -0.52
N GLU A 350 37.43 -21.46 -1.15
CA GLU A 350 37.67 -22.90 -0.96
C GLU A 350 37.69 -23.28 0.53
N GLY A 351 36.90 -24.28 0.91
CA GLY A 351 36.80 -24.73 2.30
C GLY A 351 35.78 -23.97 3.15
N THR A 352 35.24 -22.85 2.66
CA THR A 352 34.26 -22.01 3.36
C THR A 352 32.95 -22.01 2.60
N PHE A 353 32.01 -22.85 3.04
CA PHE A 353 30.70 -22.93 2.40
C PHE A 353 29.80 -21.77 2.81
N GLU A 354 29.05 -21.26 1.84
CA GLU A 354 28.01 -20.26 1.99
C GLU A 354 26.73 -20.73 1.28
N TRP A 355 25.60 -20.34 1.84
CA TRP A 355 24.31 -20.49 1.19
C TRP A 355 24.11 -19.35 0.19
N GLU A 356 23.29 -19.57 -0.84
CA GLU A 356 23.02 -18.57 -1.89
C GLU A 356 22.44 -17.26 -1.36
N ASP A 357 21.85 -17.26 -0.17
CA ASP A 357 21.38 -16.03 0.47
C ASP A 357 22.47 -15.25 1.23
N GLY A 358 23.73 -15.64 1.06
CA GLY A 358 24.90 -15.02 1.69
C GLY A 358 25.13 -15.44 3.14
N THR A 359 24.31 -16.34 3.69
CA THR A 359 24.54 -16.84 5.05
C THR A 359 25.65 -17.89 5.07
N ALA A 360 26.55 -17.79 6.03
CA ALA A 360 27.62 -18.77 6.21
C ALA A 360 27.06 -20.14 6.60
N PHE A 361 27.69 -21.21 6.11
CA PHE A 361 27.41 -22.57 6.57
C PHE A 361 27.95 -22.78 7.98
N ASP A 362 27.11 -23.31 8.88
CA ASP A 362 27.49 -23.68 10.24
C ASP A 362 27.78 -25.20 10.29
N PRO A 363 29.05 -25.63 10.44
CA PRO A 363 29.41 -27.04 10.56
C PRO A 363 28.90 -27.72 11.83
N GLU A 364 28.57 -26.95 12.88
CA GLU A 364 27.98 -27.46 14.13
C GLU A 364 26.45 -27.62 14.03
N GLY A 365 25.85 -27.05 12.99
CA GLY A 365 24.43 -27.11 12.70
C GLY A 365 24.00 -28.38 11.94
N TYR A 366 22.90 -28.27 11.19
CA TYR A 366 22.43 -29.39 10.37
C TYR A 366 23.35 -29.64 9.18
N THR A 367 23.78 -30.89 9.05
CA THR A 367 24.56 -31.38 7.93
C THR A 367 24.02 -32.72 7.45
N ASN A 368 24.15 -32.97 6.16
CA ASN A 368 23.82 -34.26 5.56
C ASN A 368 24.88 -34.73 4.56
N TRP A 369 26.15 -34.37 4.77
CA TRP A 369 27.26 -34.83 3.93
C TRP A 369 27.32 -36.35 3.86
N ALA A 370 27.58 -36.87 2.65
CA ALA A 370 27.91 -38.28 2.50
C ALA A 370 29.31 -38.56 3.10
N GLU A 371 29.51 -39.78 3.57
CA GLU A 371 30.74 -40.20 4.24
C GLU A 371 31.97 -39.99 3.31
N GLY A 372 33.05 -39.44 3.85
CA GLY A 372 34.32 -39.22 3.14
C GLY A 372 34.36 -38.04 2.16
N VAL A 373 33.23 -37.43 1.80
CA VAL A 373 33.16 -36.40 0.74
C VAL A 373 34.04 -35.17 1.02
N LEU A 374 34.10 -34.72 2.27
CA LEU A 374 34.88 -33.53 2.62
C LEU A 374 36.38 -33.81 2.74
N GLU A 375 36.77 -35.07 2.93
CA GLU A 375 38.17 -35.50 3.07
C GLU A 375 38.79 -35.86 1.71
N GLU A 376 37.97 -36.36 0.77
CA GLU A 376 38.36 -36.75 -0.59
C GLU A 376 38.58 -35.55 -1.55
N ARG A 377 38.65 -34.31 -1.06
CA ARG A 377 38.80 -33.07 -1.86
C ARG A 377 40.11 -32.96 -2.66
N GLN A 378 40.95 -33.98 -2.67
CA GLN A 378 42.24 -33.96 -3.37
C GLN A 378 42.05 -34.03 -4.90
N GLY A 379 41.82 -32.88 -5.55
CA GLY A 379 42.18 -32.72 -6.96
C GLY A 379 41.31 -31.85 -7.90
N GLY A 380 40.47 -30.92 -7.43
CA GLY A 380 39.88 -29.93 -8.34
C GLY A 380 38.77 -29.03 -7.76
N GLN A 381 38.44 -27.95 -8.50
CA GLN A 381 37.36 -26.98 -8.23
C GLN A 381 35.98 -27.66 -8.25
N ARG A 382 35.60 -28.30 -7.12
CA ARG A 382 34.33 -29.01 -6.94
C ARG A 382 33.53 -28.27 -5.89
N ASP A 383 33.05 -27.09 -6.27
CA ASP A 383 32.61 -26.11 -5.29
C ASP A 383 31.09 -26.13 -5.06
N CYS A 384 30.37 -27.01 -5.76
CA CYS A 384 28.91 -26.98 -5.84
C CYS A 384 28.27 -28.24 -5.25
N VAL A 385 27.30 -28.03 -4.35
CA VAL A 385 26.72 -29.09 -3.52
C VAL A 385 25.40 -29.59 -4.09
N PHE A 386 25.22 -30.90 -4.10
CA PHE A 386 23.99 -31.54 -4.55
C PHE A 386 23.63 -32.76 -3.70
N MET A 387 22.34 -33.07 -3.61
CA MET A 387 21.84 -34.33 -3.04
C MET A 387 22.01 -35.45 -4.07
N LYS A 388 22.75 -36.50 -3.74
CA LYS A 388 23.00 -37.62 -4.66
C LYS A 388 22.08 -38.80 -4.33
N LYS A 389 21.23 -39.21 -5.28
CA LYS A 389 20.26 -40.30 -5.10
C LYS A 389 20.89 -41.62 -4.69
N ASP A 390 22.03 -41.97 -5.30
CA ASP A 390 22.71 -43.25 -5.05
C ASP A 390 23.34 -43.31 -3.65
N ASP A 391 23.59 -42.15 -3.03
CA ASP A 391 24.12 -42.02 -1.67
C ASP A 391 22.98 -41.72 -0.68
N GLY A 392 21.78 -42.27 -0.93
CA GLY A 392 20.63 -42.05 -0.05
C GLY A 392 20.15 -40.59 0.05
N TRP A 393 20.45 -39.77 -0.97
CA TRP A 393 20.21 -38.31 -0.98
C TRP A 393 21.05 -37.50 0.00
N GLN A 394 22.19 -38.04 0.42
CA GLN A 394 23.21 -37.28 1.14
C GLN A 394 23.91 -36.27 0.21
N TRP A 395 24.46 -35.22 0.81
CA TRP A 395 25.12 -34.13 0.12
C TRP A 395 26.48 -34.57 -0.38
N ASN A 396 26.74 -34.26 -1.64
CA ASN A 396 27.99 -34.53 -2.32
C ASN A 396 28.44 -33.26 -3.04
N ILE A 397 29.73 -33.19 -3.40
CA ILE A 397 30.32 -32.03 -4.10
C ILE A 397 30.64 -32.40 -5.54
N GLN A 398 30.43 -31.49 -6.48
CA GLN A 398 30.85 -31.64 -7.86
C GLN A 398 31.22 -30.28 -8.47
N LYS A 399 31.74 -30.27 -9.70
CA LYS A 399 32.08 -29.02 -10.37
C LYS A 399 30.78 -28.29 -10.74
N CYS A 400 30.84 -26.96 -10.67
CA CYS A 400 29.68 -26.11 -10.91
C CYS A 400 29.28 -26.07 -12.39
N GLU A 401 30.26 -26.03 -13.31
CA GLU A 401 30.03 -25.77 -14.74
C GLU A 401 30.60 -26.88 -15.64
N THR A 402 29.86 -27.98 -15.85
CA THR A 402 30.22 -28.93 -16.92
C THR A 402 29.00 -29.49 -17.66
N ARG A 403 29.19 -29.87 -18.94
CA ARG A 403 28.15 -30.56 -19.74
C ARG A 403 27.71 -31.91 -19.16
N ARG A 404 28.46 -32.47 -18.21
CA ARG A 404 28.23 -33.80 -17.63
C ARG A 404 27.65 -33.75 -16.22
N GLU A 405 27.86 -32.66 -15.49
CA GLU A 405 27.50 -32.48 -14.07
C GLU A 405 26.32 -31.54 -13.97
N ARG A 406 25.15 -32.06 -14.37
CA ARG A 406 23.87 -31.33 -14.38
C ARG A 406 22.88 -32.05 -13.49
N ASN A 407 22.19 -31.30 -12.63
CA ASN A 407 21.22 -31.84 -11.70
C ASN A 407 19.87 -31.14 -11.83
N ALA A 408 18.82 -31.81 -11.38
CA ALA A 408 17.55 -31.15 -11.13
C ALA A 408 17.74 -30.10 -10.01
N PHE A 409 16.80 -29.17 -9.87
CA PHE A 409 16.89 -28.15 -8.83
C PHE A 409 15.50 -27.69 -8.40
N ILE A 410 15.42 -27.05 -7.24
CA ILE A 410 14.19 -26.44 -6.74
C ILE A 410 14.50 -24.98 -6.48
N CYS A 411 13.76 -24.11 -7.15
CA CYS A 411 13.78 -22.69 -6.86
C CYS A 411 12.89 -22.39 -5.67
N THR A 412 13.30 -21.44 -4.85
CA THR A 412 12.55 -20.87 -3.75
C THR A 412 12.46 -19.36 -3.91
N ALA A 413 11.36 -18.77 -3.45
CA ALA A 413 11.16 -17.33 -3.40
C ALA A 413 10.30 -16.98 -2.18
N PRO A 414 10.38 -15.74 -1.64
CA PRO A 414 9.39 -15.26 -0.69
C PRO A 414 8.01 -15.16 -1.36
N LYS A 415 6.94 -15.22 -0.55
CA LYS A 415 5.62 -14.82 -1.04
C LYS A 415 5.64 -13.32 -1.40
N ALA A 416 4.94 -12.95 -2.46
CA ALA A 416 4.84 -11.57 -2.93
C ALA A 416 3.37 -11.12 -2.91
N PRO A 417 3.08 -9.82 -2.78
CA PRO A 417 1.71 -9.32 -2.86
C PRO A 417 1.02 -9.82 -4.13
N VAL A 418 -0.24 -10.26 -4.03
CA VAL A 418 -1.07 -10.57 -5.21
C VAL A 418 -1.04 -9.36 -6.13
N PRO A 419 -0.44 -9.44 -7.33
CA PRO A 419 -0.53 -8.35 -8.28
C PRO A 419 -2.01 -8.11 -8.57
N SER A 420 -2.47 -6.86 -8.51
CA SER A 420 -3.77 -6.53 -9.07
C SER A 420 -3.77 -6.97 -10.53
N GLU A 421 -4.70 -7.85 -10.92
CA GLU A 421 -4.88 -8.24 -12.33
C GLU A 421 -5.40 -7.01 -13.06
N CYS A 422 -4.51 -6.22 -13.64
CA CYS A 422 -4.82 -5.03 -14.42
C CYS A 422 -4.02 -5.03 -15.72
#